data_AF-A0AAI9UCL7-F1
#
_entry.id   AF-A0AAI9UCL7-F1
#
_cell.length_a   1.000
_cell.length_b   1.000
_cell.length_c   1.000
_cell.angle_alpha   90.00
_cell.angle_beta   90.00
_cell.angle_gamma   90.00
#
_symmetry.space_group_name_H-M   'P 1'
#
loop_
_entity.id
_entity.type
_entity.pdbx_description
1 polymer ?
#
loop_
_entity_poly.entity_id
_entity_poly.type
_entity_poly.pdbx_seq_one_letter_code
_entity_poly.pdbx_strand_id
1 'polypeptide(L)'
;MHESPQSQVRRNQTKLFSLTSEGVASLSQPHVVFPSTTAKEGRALQYFCEVVGPAMSGTSDPYFWTHLVMQLGANEAAVKHALVAISGLFEQVDELQQEVTAGQRLVHQRQALHHYNAAIRELKTEDLKEKQIVVLVVCLLFICIEALRSDVQSAVRHGRHGIEILKAALPNSWWIKDHLLPIFRRLSVSAFYFSDNDGTFLDMPELWEPAPCSFSTAYDAQHMFDIIIARISHLTLVIAETGQKTDVEREGTKTQPPYSDDHRAEQAIVKDLLEKWLYMFAQLIAKIHHIDASGKRLSSQEQYQKKKMQVFMLTRYEAARIWIETAFDGDTPKARDRFLPNFQRVLKQLQWLQSQMPPDVQAATGKQSPQFMFEMGFTAIIFYFVSACPYPEIRLEFLRFMQLFGLPRENLWDRDVLMAAGRKIIEDENGIKLEDCERSLTLPSSPGLLIDLATPGSSTSTHPTIHLSDFSLPPADFDDLVDDSSTFVFNKTLKSHPWCSMPWSIQIGPRETSKMNQ
;
A
#
# COMPACT_ATOMS: atom_id res chain seq x y z
N MET A 1 27.79 17.44 -45.97
CA MET A 1 28.10 17.24 -44.53
C MET A 1 26.78 17.13 -43.79
N HIS A 2 26.47 15.98 -43.19
CA HIS A 2 25.29 15.85 -42.32
C HIS A 2 25.72 16.04 -40.86
N GLU A 3 25.04 16.95 -40.16
CA GLU A 3 25.14 17.07 -38.69
C GLU A 3 24.55 15.82 -38.01
N SER A 4 25.08 15.44 -36.84
CA SER A 4 24.64 14.22 -36.16
C SER A 4 23.35 14.45 -35.36
N PRO A 5 22.57 13.39 -35.05
CA PRO A 5 21.35 13.53 -34.24
C PRO A 5 21.58 14.22 -32.88
N GLN A 6 22.76 14.07 -32.30
CA GLN A 6 23.11 14.70 -31.02
C GLN A 6 23.31 16.22 -31.12
N SER A 7 23.77 16.74 -32.27
CA SER A 7 23.88 18.20 -32.44
C SER A 7 22.51 18.86 -32.69
N GLN A 8 21.58 18.16 -33.33
CA GLN A 8 20.18 18.62 -33.46
C GLN A 8 19.45 18.68 -32.10
N VAL A 9 19.61 17.65 -31.25
CA VAL A 9 19.03 17.66 -29.89
C VAL A 9 19.57 18.83 -29.07
N ARG A 10 20.88 19.09 -29.11
CA ARG A 10 21.49 20.25 -28.40
C ARG A 10 20.97 21.58 -28.94
N ARG A 11 20.84 21.74 -30.26
CA ARG A 11 20.31 22.98 -30.88
C ARG A 11 18.85 23.25 -30.48
N ASN A 12 18.05 22.20 -30.36
CA ASN A 12 16.66 22.31 -29.90
C ASN A 12 16.58 22.65 -28.40
N GLN A 13 17.46 22.09 -27.56
CA GLN A 13 17.59 22.52 -26.15
C GLN A 13 17.99 24.01 -26.03
N THR A 14 18.95 24.49 -26.82
CA THR A 14 19.34 25.92 -26.79
C THR A 14 18.23 26.84 -27.31
N LYS A 15 17.45 26.42 -28.30
CA LYS A 15 16.28 27.19 -28.78
C LYS A 15 15.12 27.23 -27.77
N LEU A 16 14.99 26.20 -26.92
CA LEU A 16 14.00 26.17 -25.84
C LEU A 16 14.28 27.28 -24.82
N PHE A 17 15.55 27.48 -24.44
CA PHE A 17 15.97 28.54 -23.51
C PHE A 17 15.76 29.97 -24.03
N SER A 18 15.68 30.17 -25.34
CA SER A 18 15.52 31.52 -25.95
C SER A 18 14.08 31.94 -26.22
N LEU A 19 13.10 31.03 -26.07
CA LEU A 19 11.68 31.30 -26.39
C LEU A 19 10.76 31.28 -25.15
N THR A 20 11.33 31.13 -23.95
CA THR A 20 10.61 31.21 -22.67
C THR A 20 11.07 32.39 -21.81
N SER A 21 11.70 33.43 -22.40
CA SER A 21 12.33 34.51 -21.62
C SER A 21 11.39 35.63 -21.16
N GLU A 22 10.09 35.51 -21.41
CA GLU A 22 9.05 36.39 -20.86
C GLU A 22 8.05 35.55 -20.06
N GLY A 23 8.25 35.44 -18.74
CA GLY A 23 7.25 34.87 -17.83
C GLY A 23 7.74 33.91 -16.72
N VAL A 24 8.99 33.42 -16.75
CA VAL A 24 9.50 32.52 -15.69
C VAL A 24 10.34 33.30 -14.68
N ALA A 25 9.78 33.51 -13.48
CA ALA A 25 10.48 34.13 -12.37
C ALA A 25 11.63 33.23 -11.82
N SER A 26 12.67 33.89 -11.30
CA SER A 26 13.95 33.31 -10.87
C SER A 26 13.87 32.03 -10.04
N LEU A 27 14.57 30.97 -10.50
CA LEU A 27 14.87 29.77 -9.73
C LEU A 27 15.77 30.12 -8.52
N SER A 28 15.18 30.16 -7.32
CA SER A 28 15.85 30.53 -6.07
C SER A 28 15.65 29.46 -4.97
N GLN A 29 16.57 29.41 -4.00
CA GLN A 29 16.62 28.38 -2.94
C GLN A 29 15.42 28.38 -1.96
N PRO A 30 15.18 27.28 -1.20
CA PRO A 30 13.86 26.95 -0.64
C PRO A 30 13.31 27.79 0.53
N HIS A 31 13.98 28.87 0.95
CA HIS A 31 13.58 29.57 2.19
C HIS A 31 12.46 30.61 2.05
N VAL A 32 12.02 30.94 0.83
CA VAL A 32 10.90 31.88 0.60
C VAL A 32 10.01 31.39 -0.55
N VAL A 33 9.30 30.28 -0.33
CA VAL A 33 8.56 29.57 -1.41
C VAL A 33 7.11 30.03 -1.58
N PHE A 34 6.48 30.68 -0.59
CA PHE A 34 5.03 30.95 -0.61
C PHE A 34 4.68 32.42 -0.34
N PRO A 35 4.46 33.27 -1.38
CA PRO A 35 3.94 34.63 -1.18
C PRO A 35 2.52 34.60 -0.59
N SER A 36 2.18 35.62 0.22
CA SER A 36 0.88 35.77 0.91
C SER A 36 0.44 34.51 1.67
N THR A 37 1.14 34.24 2.78
CA THR A 37 0.96 33.06 3.63
C THR A 37 0.93 33.49 5.09
N THR A 38 -0.07 33.05 5.87
CA THR A 38 -0.10 33.33 7.31
C THR A 38 1.00 32.57 8.05
N ALA A 39 1.41 33.05 9.23
CA ALA A 39 2.44 32.36 10.03
C ALA A 39 2.07 30.91 10.42
N LYS A 40 0.78 30.56 10.43
CA LYS A 40 0.31 29.18 10.65
C LYS A 40 0.46 28.33 9.39
N GLU A 41 -0.01 28.82 8.25
CA GLU A 41 0.15 28.13 6.96
C GLU A 41 1.62 27.96 6.59
N GLY A 42 2.47 28.96 6.83
CA GLY A 42 3.91 28.88 6.55
C GLY A 42 4.61 27.77 7.33
N ARG A 43 4.27 27.61 8.61
CA ARG A 43 4.74 26.48 9.43
C ARG A 43 4.23 25.14 8.91
N ALA A 44 2.95 25.05 8.57
CA ALA A 44 2.36 23.83 8.04
C ALA A 44 3.01 23.40 6.70
N LEU A 45 3.38 24.35 5.85
CA LEU A 45 4.09 24.10 4.59
C LEU A 45 5.56 23.72 4.81
N GLN A 46 6.23 24.31 5.81
CA GLN A 46 7.57 23.88 6.23
C GLN A 46 7.54 22.43 6.78
N TYR A 47 6.60 22.13 7.68
CA TYR A 47 6.39 20.78 8.20
C TYR A 47 6.05 19.78 7.08
N PHE A 48 5.31 20.21 6.04
CA PHE A 48 5.11 19.38 4.86
C PHE A 48 6.43 19.02 4.19
N CYS A 49 7.27 20.03 3.94
CA CYS A 49 8.55 19.87 3.25
C CYS A 49 9.53 18.98 4.01
N GLU A 50 9.62 19.16 5.33
CA GLU A 50 10.63 18.54 6.18
C GLU A 50 10.23 17.16 6.71
N VAL A 51 8.93 16.90 6.91
CA VAL A 51 8.42 15.68 7.58
C VAL A 51 7.44 14.91 6.69
N VAL A 52 6.38 15.55 6.22
CA VAL A 52 5.28 14.86 5.53
C VAL A 52 5.70 14.31 4.16
N GLY A 53 6.24 15.14 3.28
CA GLY A 53 6.62 14.76 1.92
C GLY A 53 7.63 13.60 1.88
N PRO A 54 8.70 13.60 2.70
CA PRO A 54 9.59 12.45 2.86
C PRO A 54 8.83 11.18 3.32
N ALA A 55 7.94 11.28 4.32
CA ALA A 55 7.18 10.15 4.84
C ALA A 55 6.20 9.53 3.83
N MET A 56 5.52 10.36 3.02
CA MET A 56 4.51 9.91 2.05
C MET A 56 5.05 8.91 1.01
N SER A 57 6.35 8.99 0.73
CA SER A 57 7.04 8.28 -0.37
C SER A 57 7.43 6.85 -0.02
N GLY A 58 7.53 6.55 1.29
CA GLY A 58 7.96 5.24 1.78
C GLY A 58 9.37 4.86 1.31
N THR A 59 9.43 3.85 0.44
CA THR A 59 10.68 3.37 -0.18
C THR A 59 10.87 3.87 -1.63
N SER A 60 9.91 4.64 -2.17
CA SER A 60 10.03 5.33 -3.47
C SER A 60 10.81 6.65 -3.34
N ASP A 61 11.21 7.22 -4.48
CA ASP A 61 11.84 8.54 -4.57
C ASP A 61 10.90 9.65 -4.03
N PRO A 62 11.31 10.44 -3.01
CA PRO A 62 10.50 11.52 -2.46
C PRO A 62 10.46 12.79 -3.30
N TYR A 63 11.16 12.86 -4.45
CA TYR A 63 11.22 14.04 -5.30
C TYR A 63 9.84 14.61 -5.68
N PHE A 64 8.86 13.75 -5.99
CA PHE A 64 7.49 14.19 -6.32
C PHE A 64 6.88 15.04 -5.19
N TRP A 65 6.84 14.52 -3.96
CA TRP A 65 6.21 15.19 -2.82
C TRP A 65 7.03 16.38 -2.31
N THR A 66 8.35 16.22 -2.22
CA THR A 66 9.25 17.23 -1.64
C THR A 66 9.55 18.41 -2.56
N HIS A 67 9.52 18.20 -3.88
CA HIS A 67 9.85 19.24 -4.86
C HIS A 67 8.66 19.60 -5.74
N LEU A 68 8.11 18.66 -6.52
CA LEU A 68 7.10 18.97 -7.55
C LEU A 68 5.79 19.49 -6.95
N VAL A 69 5.25 18.80 -5.95
CA VAL A 69 4.02 19.22 -5.27
C VAL A 69 4.23 20.54 -4.51
N MET A 70 5.40 20.74 -3.88
CA MET A 70 5.74 21.99 -3.20
C MET A 70 5.87 23.18 -4.16
N GLN A 71 6.47 22.98 -5.34
CA GLN A 71 6.54 23.99 -6.41
C GLN A 71 5.15 24.34 -6.96
N LEU A 72 4.23 23.37 -7.06
CA LEU A 72 2.85 23.65 -7.43
C LEU A 72 2.13 24.41 -6.32
N GLY A 73 2.33 24.05 -5.05
CA GLY A 73 1.78 24.77 -3.90
C GLY A 73 2.24 26.23 -3.80
N ALA A 74 3.45 26.54 -4.25
CA ALA A 74 3.98 27.90 -4.31
C ALA A 74 3.15 28.83 -5.21
N ASN A 75 2.60 28.27 -6.29
CA ASN A 75 1.97 29.01 -7.39
C ASN A 75 0.44 28.85 -7.44
N GLU A 76 -0.10 27.72 -6.95
CA GLU A 76 -1.52 27.36 -7.04
C GLU A 76 -2.17 27.27 -5.66
N ALA A 77 -3.11 28.18 -5.38
CA ALA A 77 -3.79 28.29 -4.08
C ALA A 77 -4.54 27.01 -3.67
N ALA A 78 -5.09 26.27 -4.65
CA ALA A 78 -5.73 24.98 -4.42
C ALA A 78 -4.77 23.95 -3.81
N VAL A 79 -3.56 23.86 -4.37
CA VAL A 79 -2.50 22.95 -3.90
C VAL A 79 -1.99 23.41 -2.54
N LYS A 80 -1.76 24.72 -2.35
CA LYS A 80 -1.35 25.31 -1.06
C LYS A 80 -2.30 24.92 0.07
N HIS A 81 -3.61 25.07 -0.14
CA HIS A 81 -4.61 24.72 0.87
C HIS A 81 -4.69 23.21 1.14
N ALA A 82 -4.61 22.37 0.11
CA ALA A 82 -4.57 20.92 0.30
C ALA A 82 -3.32 20.47 1.10
N LEU A 83 -2.15 21.06 0.83
CA LEU A 83 -0.92 20.82 1.60
C LEU A 83 -1.08 21.19 3.09
N VAL A 84 -1.60 22.39 3.39
CA VAL A 84 -1.85 22.82 4.78
C VAL A 84 -2.84 21.90 5.49
N ALA A 85 -3.87 21.41 4.79
CA ALA A 85 -4.83 20.46 5.34
C ALA A 85 -4.18 19.10 5.66
N ILE A 86 -3.29 18.59 4.81
CA ILE A 86 -2.54 17.34 5.07
C ILE A 86 -1.60 17.53 6.26
N SER A 87 -0.82 18.60 6.32
CA SER A 87 0.08 18.86 7.46
C SER A 87 -0.67 18.92 8.78
N GLY A 88 -1.78 19.66 8.83
CA GLY A 88 -2.61 19.75 10.04
C GLY A 88 -3.32 18.45 10.41
N LEU A 89 -3.45 17.48 9.50
CA LEU A 89 -3.88 16.11 9.78
C LEU A 89 -2.72 15.22 10.26
N PHE A 90 -1.54 15.33 9.65
CA PHE A 90 -0.33 14.61 10.07
C PHE A 90 0.12 15.00 11.49
N GLU A 91 0.16 16.31 11.81
CA GLU A 91 0.45 16.82 13.15
C GLU A 91 -0.46 16.16 14.20
N GLN A 92 -1.76 15.96 13.90
CA GLN A 92 -2.69 15.26 14.80
C GLN A 92 -2.30 13.80 15.04
N VAL A 93 -1.83 13.06 14.01
CA VAL A 93 -1.52 11.62 14.18
C VAL A 93 -0.22 11.43 14.97
N ASP A 94 0.73 12.35 14.83
CA ASP A 94 1.93 12.42 15.67
C ASP A 94 1.57 12.80 17.12
N GLU A 95 0.66 13.77 17.29
CA GLU A 95 0.11 14.19 18.57
C GLU A 95 -0.79 13.14 19.28
N LEU A 96 -1.32 12.13 18.57
CA LEU A 96 -2.10 11.03 19.19
C LEU A 96 -1.28 10.20 20.20
N GLN A 97 0.04 10.32 20.17
CA GLN A 97 0.95 9.68 21.13
C GLN A 97 1.15 10.50 22.42
N GLN A 98 0.60 11.71 22.46
CA GLN A 98 0.52 12.57 23.65
C GLN A 98 -0.94 12.62 24.12
N GLU A 99 -1.18 12.91 25.40
CA GLU A 99 -2.54 12.96 25.97
C GLU A 99 -3.31 14.23 25.54
N VAL A 100 -3.56 14.35 24.24
CA VAL A 100 -4.30 15.46 23.64
C VAL A 100 -5.78 15.29 23.92
N THR A 101 -6.46 16.38 24.29
CA THR A 101 -7.90 16.35 24.59
C THR A 101 -8.74 16.16 23.33
N ALA A 102 -9.93 15.55 23.47
CA ALA A 102 -10.86 15.40 22.36
C ALA A 102 -11.25 16.76 21.73
N GLY A 103 -11.28 17.83 22.53
CA GLY A 103 -11.54 19.20 22.05
C GLY A 103 -10.47 19.73 21.09
N GLN A 104 -9.19 19.46 21.36
CA GLN A 104 -8.09 19.85 20.47
C GLN A 104 -8.21 19.13 19.13
N ARG A 105 -8.38 17.79 19.12
CA ARG A 105 -8.57 17.00 17.89
C ARG A 105 -9.69 17.57 16.99
N LEU A 106 -10.84 17.93 17.57
CA LEU A 106 -11.95 18.55 16.83
C LEU A 106 -11.59 19.92 16.21
N VAL A 107 -10.72 20.71 16.85
CA VAL A 107 -10.24 21.99 16.30
C VAL A 107 -9.32 21.76 15.10
N HIS A 108 -8.36 20.83 15.18
CA HIS A 108 -7.45 20.53 14.07
C HIS A 108 -8.21 19.89 12.88
N GLN A 109 -9.15 18.96 13.13
CA GLN A 109 -10.04 18.44 12.07
C GLN A 109 -10.86 19.55 11.38
N ARG A 110 -11.37 20.52 12.15
CA ARG A 110 -12.11 21.66 11.58
C ARG A 110 -11.21 22.56 10.73
N GLN A 111 -9.95 22.74 11.10
CA GLN A 111 -8.97 23.51 10.32
C GLN A 111 -8.60 22.79 9.01
N ALA A 112 -8.36 21.47 9.07
CA ALA A 112 -8.13 20.65 7.88
C ALA A 112 -9.34 20.70 6.91
N LEU A 113 -10.57 20.56 7.44
CA LEU A 113 -11.80 20.71 6.67
C LEU A 113 -11.97 22.12 6.08
N HIS A 114 -11.57 23.17 6.78
CA HIS A 114 -11.62 24.54 6.25
C HIS A 114 -10.73 24.68 5.01
N HIS A 115 -9.49 24.20 5.09
CA HIS A 115 -8.53 24.26 3.98
C HIS A 115 -8.89 23.30 2.83
N TYR A 116 -9.38 22.09 3.11
CA TYR A 116 -9.93 21.19 2.10
C TYR A 116 -11.06 21.87 1.29
N ASN A 117 -12.03 22.48 1.99
CA ASN A 117 -13.11 23.23 1.33
C ASN A 117 -12.60 24.49 0.63
N ALA A 118 -11.47 25.08 1.05
CA ALA A 118 -10.83 26.18 0.35
C ALA A 118 -10.23 25.71 -0.98
N ALA A 119 -9.48 24.61 -0.99
CA ALA A 119 -8.94 24.02 -2.21
C ALA A 119 -10.03 23.71 -3.25
N ILE A 120 -11.19 23.21 -2.81
CA ILE A 120 -12.36 22.99 -3.69
C ILE A 120 -12.89 24.30 -4.28
N ARG A 121 -12.84 25.43 -3.56
CA ARG A 121 -13.29 26.73 -4.11
C ARG A 121 -12.31 27.28 -5.14
N GLU A 122 -11.00 27.19 -4.89
CA GLU A 122 -9.97 27.63 -5.84
C GLU A 122 -10.04 26.86 -7.18
N LEU A 123 -10.43 25.59 -7.14
CA LEU A 123 -10.67 24.77 -8.34
C LEU A 123 -11.95 25.12 -9.12
N LYS A 124 -12.89 25.90 -8.58
CA LYS A 124 -14.18 26.22 -9.27
C LYS A 124 -14.09 27.38 -10.27
N THR A 125 -12.88 27.69 -10.74
CA THR A 125 -12.61 28.72 -11.75
C THR A 125 -12.79 28.15 -13.17
N GLU A 126 -13.07 29.01 -14.16
CA GLU A 126 -13.56 28.56 -15.48
C GLU A 126 -12.50 27.81 -16.34
N ASP A 127 -11.21 27.90 -15.98
CA ASP A 127 -10.06 27.42 -16.77
C ASP A 127 -9.59 25.99 -16.41
N LEU A 128 -10.44 25.14 -15.83
CA LEU A 128 -10.07 23.78 -15.40
C LEU A 128 -9.44 22.90 -16.50
N LYS A 129 -9.75 23.17 -17.77
CA LYS A 129 -9.16 22.46 -18.92
C LYS A 129 -7.68 22.78 -19.13
N GLU A 130 -7.24 23.98 -18.79
CA GLU A 130 -5.83 24.40 -18.89
C GLU A 130 -5.04 23.98 -17.64
N LYS A 131 -5.75 23.82 -16.50
CA LYS A 131 -5.16 23.44 -15.20
C LYS A 131 -5.15 21.93 -14.91
N GLN A 132 -5.18 21.06 -15.92
CA GLN A 132 -5.21 19.59 -15.75
C GLN A 132 -4.14 19.04 -14.77
N ILE A 133 -2.90 19.53 -14.85
CA ILE A 133 -1.81 19.15 -13.91
C ILE A 133 -2.20 19.47 -12.46
N VAL A 134 -2.72 20.68 -12.22
CA VAL A 134 -3.11 21.16 -10.90
C VAL A 134 -4.26 20.34 -10.35
N VAL A 135 -5.29 20.08 -11.17
CA VAL A 135 -6.45 19.27 -10.78
C VAL A 135 -6.02 17.86 -10.40
N LEU A 136 -5.18 17.20 -11.21
CA LEU A 136 -4.69 15.85 -10.92
C LEU A 136 -3.88 15.79 -9.63
N VAL A 137 -3.02 16.78 -9.37
CA VAL A 137 -2.25 16.87 -8.11
C VAL A 137 -3.18 17.13 -6.92
N VAL A 138 -4.21 17.96 -7.06
CA VAL A 138 -5.21 18.15 -5.99
C VAL A 138 -6.05 16.88 -5.78
N CYS A 139 -6.37 16.10 -6.81
CA CYS A 139 -6.99 14.77 -6.65
C CYS A 139 -6.10 13.84 -5.81
N LEU A 140 -4.80 13.78 -6.08
CA LEU A 140 -3.85 13.00 -5.26
C LEU A 140 -3.83 13.49 -3.81
N LEU A 141 -3.75 14.80 -3.58
CA LEU A 141 -3.75 15.39 -2.24
C LEU A 141 -5.07 15.17 -1.49
N PHE A 142 -6.20 15.18 -2.20
CA PHE A 142 -7.50 14.83 -1.62
C PHE A 142 -7.58 13.35 -1.25
N ILE A 143 -7.04 12.44 -2.05
CA ILE A 143 -6.90 11.03 -1.66
C ILE A 143 -6.10 10.91 -0.36
N CYS A 144 -5.01 11.66 -0.17
CA CYS A 144 -4.27 11.70 1.09
C CYS A 144 -5.15 12.16 2.26
N ILE A 145 -5.91 13.24 2.09
CA ILE A 145 -6.79 13.81 3.13
C ILE A 145 -7.88 12.83 3.53
N GLU A 146 -8.54 12.19 2.56
CA GLU A 146 -9.60 11.22 2.86
C GLU A 146 -9.03 9.93 3.45
N ALA A 147 -7.85 9.47 3.01
CA ALA A 147 -7.14 8.35 3.60
C ALA A 147 -6.74 8.61 5.06
N LEU A 148 -6.22 9.80 5.39
CA LEU A 148 -5.95 10.24 6.77
C LEU A 148 -7.23 10.33 7.63
N ARG A 149 -8.40 10.53 7.00
CA ARG A 149 -9.71 10.62 7.66
C ARG A 149 -10.51 9.31 7.68
N SER A 150 -9.97 8.23 7.11
CA SER A 150 -10.65 6.94 6.92
C SER A 150 -11.86 6.96 5.97
N ASP A 151 -12.02 7.98 5.11
CA ASP A 151 -13.09 8.04 4.11
C ASP A 151 -12.65 7.38 2.79
N VAL A 152 -12.63 6.05 2.80
CA VAL A 152 -12.31 5.19 1.65
C VAL A 152 -13.16 5.54 0.43
N GLN A 153 -14.45 5.83 0.63
CA GLN A 153 -15.40 6.08 -0.44
C GLN A 153 -15.16 7.41 -1.15
N SER A 154 -14.82 8.47 -0.41
CA SER A 154 -14.41 9.73 -1.02
C SER A 154 -13.02 9.65 -1.66
N ALA A 155 -12.09 8.87 -1.10
CA ALA A 155 -10.79 8.61 -1.74
C ALA A 155 -10.94 7.89 -3.10
N VAL A 156 -11.72 6.81 -3.17
CA VAL A 156 -12.02 6.10 -4.44
C VAL A 156 -12.69 7.04 -5.45
N ARG A 157 -13.61 7.91 -5.00
CA ARG A 157 -14.26 8.91 -5.85
C ARG A 157 -13.25 9.92 -6.43
N HIS A 158 -12.30 10.42 -5.64
CA HIS A 158 -11.24 11.30 -6.14
C HIS A 158 -10.30 10.57 -7.10
N GLY A 159 -9.99 9.30 -6.84
CA GLY A 159 -9.22 8.43 -7.75
C GLY A 159 -9.90 8.28 -9.11
N ARG A 160 -11.22 8.05 -9.14
CA ARG A 160 -12.01 7.91 -10.37
C ARG A 160 -11.96 9.16 -11.25
N HIS A 161 -12.34 10.32 -10.71
CA HIS A 161 -12.30 11.59 -11.44
C HIS A 161 -10.87 11.96 -11.87
N GLY A 162 -9.87 11.67 -11.03
CA GLY A 162 -8.47 11.85 -11.37
C GLY A 162 -8.05 11.01 -12.57
N ILE A 163 -8.44 9.74 -12.63
CA ILE A 163 -8.13 8.86 -13.76
C ILE A 163 -8.85 9.31 -15.03
N GLU A 164 -10.13 9.69 -14.97
CA GLU A 164 -10.87 10.23 -16.13
C GLU A 164 -10.16 11.44 -16.75
N ILE A 165 -9.71 12.39 -15.92
CA ILE A 165 -8.93 13.56 -16.35
C ILE A 165 -7.56 13.12 -16.89
N LEU A 166 -6.91 12.15 -16.26
CA LEU A 166 -5.63 11.58 -16.70
C LEU A 166 -5.75 11.02 -18.13
N LYS A 167 -6.81 10.26 -18.45
CA LYS A 167 -7.05 9.73 -19.81
C LYS A 167 -7.10 10.84 -20.86
N ALA A 168 -7.83 11.92 -20.58
CA ALA A 168 -7.98 13.04 -21.49
C ALA A 168 -6.69 13.87 -21.66
N ALA A 169 -5.85 13.92 -20.61
CA ALA A 169 -4.64 14.76 -20.57
C ALA A 169 -3.38 14.04 -21.11
N LEU A 170 -3.30 12.71 -20.95
CA LEU A 170 -2.14 11.89 -21.31
C LEU A 170 -1.57 12.09 -22.74
N PRO A 171 -2.39 12.20 -23.81
CA PRO A 171 -1.86 12.41 -25.16
C PRO A 171 -1.12 13.74 -25.34
N ASN A 172 -1.40 14.73 -24.48
CA ASN A 172 -1.01 16.13 -24.67
C ASN A 172 0.04 16.61 -23.66
N SER A 173 0.43 15.79 -22.67
CA SER A 173 1.37 16.20 -21.61
C SER A 173 2.33 15.10 -21.19
N TRP A 174 3.60 15.28 -21.56
CA TRP A 174 4.71 14.43 -21.10
C TRP A 174 4.88 14.50 -19.58
N TRP A 175 4.65 15.67 -18.96
CA TRP A 175 4.79 15.84 -17.51
C TRP A 175 3.79 14.97 -16.73
N ILE A 176 2.55 14.89 -17.23
CA ILE A 176 1.51 14.01 -16.66
C ILE A 176 1.92 12.54 -16.85
N LYS A 177 2.45 12.17 -18.02
CA LYS A 177 2.92 10.81 -18.30
C LYS A 177 4.09 10.40 -17.41
N ASP A 178 5.06 11.27 -17.17
CA ASP A 178 6.29 10.91 -16.48
C ASP A 178 6.15 11.00 -14.95
N HIS A 179 5.30 11.89 -14.43
CA HIS A 179 5.21 12.14 -12.97
C HIS A 179 3.88 11.71 -12.32
N LEU A 180 2.75 11.71 -13.04
CA LEU A 180 1.44 11.40 -12.46
C LEU A 180 0.94 10.01 -12.83
N LEU A 181 1.14 9.56 -14.07
CA LEU A 181 0.72 8.24 -14.53
C LEU A 181 1.26 7.09 -13.64
N PRO A 182 2.54 7.07 -13.19
CA PRO A 182 3.01 6.01 -12.29
C PRO A 182 2.25 5.98 -10.97
N ILE A 183 1.93 7.16 -10.41
CA ILE A 183 1.20 7.29 -9.14
C ILE A 183 -0.25 6.81 -9.31
N PHE A 184 -0.96 7.26 -10.34
CA PHE A 184 -2.33 6.80 -10.63
C PHE A 184 -2.38 5.31 -10.97
N ARG A 185 -1.35 4.76 -11.63
CA ARG A 185 -1.21 3.32 -11.88
C ARG A 185 -1.14 2.53 -10.57
N ARG A 186 -0.37 2.99 -9.57
CA ARG A 186 -0.34 2.39 -8.22
C ARG A 186 -1.67 2.53 -7.46
N LEU A 187 -2.38 3.64 -7.62
CA LEU A 187 -3.69 3.87 -7.00
C LEU A 187 -4.80 2.99 -7.59
N SER A 188 -4.80 2.73 -8.90
CA SER A 188 -5.77 1.84 -9.53
C SER A 188 -5.71 0.41 -8.96
N VAL A 189 -4.49 -0.06 -8.67
CA VAL A 189 -4.25 -1.34 -8.00
C VAL A 189 -4.77 -1.31 -6.56
N SER A 190 -4.63 -0.19 -5.84
CA SER A 190 -5.24 -0.06 -4.51
C SER A 190 -6.76 -0.10 -4.59
N ALA A 191 -7.37 0.58 -5.57
CA ALA A 191 -8.82 0.62 -5.73
C ALA A 191 -9.44 -0.75 -6.09
N PHE A 192 -8.69 -1.70 -6.65
CA PHE A 192 -9.12 -3.10 -6.78
C PHE A 192 -9.52 -3.74 -5.43
N TYR A 193 -8.96 -3.24 -4.31
CA TYR A 193 -9.26 -3.71 -2.95
C TYR A 193 -10.30 -2.89 -2.18
N PHE A 194 -10.79 -1.78 -2.76
CA PHE A 194 -11.68 -0.84 -2.08
C PHE A 194 -12.89 -0.37 -2.91
N SER A 195 -13.02 -0.78 -4.17
CA SER A 195 -14.16 -0.41 -5.03
C SER A 195 -15.31 -1.40 -4.84
N ASP A 196 -16.53 -0.90 -4.63
CA ASP A 196 -17.70 -1.77 -4.47
C ASP A 196 -17.97 -2.64 -5.72
N ASN A 197 -18.73 -3.72 -5.55
CA ASN A 197 -19.19 -4.62 -6.63
C ASN A 197 -20.09 -3.96 -7.71
N ASP A 198 -20.14 -2.62 -7.82
CA ASP A 198 -20.91 -1.90 -8.85
C ASP A 198 -20.24 -1.92 -10.24
N GLY A 199 -19.09 -2.56 -10.37
CA GLY A 199 -18.32 -2.68 -11.62
C GLY A 199 -17.53 -1.41 -11.98
N THR A 200 -17.51 -0.37 -11.14
CA THR A 200 -16.80 0.88 -11.43
C THR A 200 -15.31 0.82 -11.09
N PHE A 201 -14.63 -0.20 -11.65
CA PHE A 201 -13.18 -0.31 -11.56
C PHE A 201 -12.49 0.97 -12.05
N LEU A 202 -11.34 1.29 -11.44
CA LEU A 202 -10.45 2.34 -11.89
C LEU A 202 -9.70 1.89 -13.17
N ASP A 203 -10.46 1.80 -14.27
CA ASP A 203 -9.96 1.52 -15.62
C ASP A 203 -8.81 2.50 -15.96
N MET A 204 -7.59 1.98 -15.99
CA MET A 204 -6.38 2.72 -16.34
C MET A 204 -6.07 2.51 -17.83
N PRO A 205 -5.64 3.56 -18.55
CA PRO A 205 -5.17 3.41 -19.92
C PRO A 205 -4.14 2.28 -20.07
N GLU A 206 -4.35 1.43 -21.08
CA GLU A 206 -3.47 0.34 -21.52
C GLU A 206 -2.16 0.86 -22.16
N LEU A 207 -1.47 1.77 -21.46
CA LEU A 207 -0.15 2.27 -21.81
C LEU A 207 0.90 1.28 -21.28
N TRP A 208 0.92 0.11 -21.91
CA TRP A 208 1.91 -0.94 -21.66
C TRP A 208 3.23 -0.59 -22.35
N GLU A 209 4.04 0.19 -21.65
CA GLU A 209 5.39 0.55 -22.10
C GLU A 209 6.27 -0.71 -22.24
N PRO A 210 7.14 -0.80 -23.27
CA PRO A 210 8.01 -1.95 -23.47
C PRO A 210 9.02 -2.08 -22.33
N ALA A 211 9.38 -3.32 -21.98
CA ALA A 211 10.36 -3.58 -20.95
C ALA A 211 11.73 -2.95 -21.30
N PRO A 212 12.41 -2.27 -20.36
CA PRO A 212 13.75 -1.73 -20.59
C PRO A 212 14.78 -2.86 -20.73
N CYS A 213 15.92 -2.56 -21.35
CA CYS A 213 17.01 -3.54 -21.49
C CYS A 213 17.78 -3.81 -20.18
N SER A 214 17.74 -2.88 -19.22
CA SER A 214 18.35 -3.01 -17.90
C SER A 214 17.84 -1.93 -16.94
N PHE A 215 17.86 -2.19 -15.64
CA PHE A 215 17.69 -1.13 -14.62
C PHE A 215 19.02 -0.43 -14.31
N SER A 216 18.94 0.90 -14.24
CA SER A 216 19.97 1.83 -13.76
C SER A 216 19.68 2.31 -12.34
N THR A 217 18.40 2.44 -11.98
CA THR A 217 17.92 2.94 -10.69
C THR A 217 16.85 2.03 -10.06
N ALA A 218 16.57 2.22 -8.77
CA ALA A 218 15.42 1.59 -8.12
C ALA A 218 14.07 2.07 -8.69
N TYR A 219 14.02 3.29 -9.24
CA TYR A 219 12.84 3.82 -9.93
C TYR A 219 12.51 3.00 -11.18
N ASP A 220 13.51 2.63 -11.99
CA ASP A 220 13.28 1.82 -13.20
C ASP A 220 12.67 0.46 -12.85
N ALA A 221 13.14 -0.14 -11.76
CA ALA A 221 12.62 -1.40 -11.23
C ALA A 221 11.18 -1.24 -10.71
N GLN A 222 10.89 -0.17 -9.96
CA GLN A 222 9.56 0.17 -9.48
C GLN A 222 8.57 0.39 -10.64
N HIS A 223 8.94 1.21 -11.64
CA HIS A 223 8.09 1.57 -12.78
C HIS A 223 7.70 0.34 -13.62
N MET A 224 8.67 -0.52 -13.97
CA MET A 224 8.36 -1.78 -14.67
C MET A 224 7.48 -2.70 -13.81
N PHE A 225 7.70 -2.74 -12.49
CA PHE A 225 6.88 -3.55 -11.60
C PHE A 225 5.44 -3.04 -11.48
N ASP A 226 5.23 -1.72 -11.47
CA ASP A 226 3.90 -1.13 -11.43
C ASP A 226 3.13 -1.35 -12.75
N ILE A 227 3.82 -1.43 -13.89
CA ILE A 227 3.24 -1.92 -15.16
C ILE A 227 2.80 -3.39 -15.03
N ILE A 228 3.66 -4.26 -14.49
CA ILE A 228 3.34 -5.68 -14.29
C ILE A 228 2.12 -5.86 -13.39
N ILE A 229 2.07 -5.20 -12.22
CA ILE A 229 0.95 -5.35 -11.29
C ILE A 229 -0.35 -4.79 -11.87
N ALA A 230 -0.30 -3.70 -12.63
CA ALA A 230 -1.49 -3.18 -13.32
C ALA A 230 -2.05 -4.21 -14.32
N ARG A 231 -1.20 -4.91 -15.07
CA ARG A 231 -1.62 -6.00 -15.97
C ARG A 231 -2.20 -7.20 -15.22
N ILE A 232 -1.58 -7.62 -14.11
CA ILE A 232 -2.12 -8.69 -13.24
C ILE A 232 -3.51 -8.32 -12.70
N SER A 233 -3.67 -7.08 -12.24
CA SER A 233 -4.93 -6.57 -11.68
C SER A 233 -6.02 -6.54 -12.75
N HIS A 234 -5.70 -6.00 -13.93
CA HIS A 234 -6.62 -5.95 -15.08
C HIS A 234 -7.05 -7.35 -15.53
N LEU A 235 -6.09 -8.28 -15.71
CA LEU A 235 -6.40 -9.66 -16.09
C LEU A 235 -7.30 -10.36 -15.04
N THR A 236 -7.02 -10.16 -13.75
CA THR A 236 -7.84 -10.72 -12.66
C THR A 236 -9.28 -10.23 -12.71
N LEU A 237 -9.50 -8.95 -13.02
CA LEU A 237 -10.83 -8.36 -13.16
C LEU A 237 -11.58 -8.92 -14.37
N VAL A 238 -10.95 -8.95 -15.54
CA VAL A 238 -11.57 -9.48 -16.76
C VAL A 238 -11.95 -10.97 -16.59
N ILE A 239 -11.11 -11.75 -15.89
CA ILE A 239 -11.41 -13.13 -15.51
C ILE A 239 -12.64 -13.19 -14.58
N ALA A 240 -12.69 -12.37 -13.54
CA ALA A 240 -13.80 -12.34 -12.58
C ALA A 240 -15.13 -11.94 -13.24
N GLU A 241 -15.13 -10.90 -14.08
CA GLU A 241 -16.31 -10.48 -14.86
C GLU A 241 -16.79 -11.57 -15.82
N THR A 242 -15.86 -12.26 -16.48
CA THR A 242 -16.18 -13.37 -17.40
C THR A 242 -16.84 -14.51 -16.64
N GLY A 243 -16.31 -14.86 -15.46
CA GLY A 243 -16.89 -15.88 -14.58
C GLY A 243 -18.32 -15.53 -14.14
N GLN A 244 -18.52 -14.32 -13.61
CA GLN A 244 -19.83 -13.85 -13.14
C GLN A 244 -20.89 -13.86 -14.25
N LYS A 245 -20.55 -13.41 -15.47
CA LYS A 245 -21.46 -13.47 -16.64
C LYS A 245 -21.88 -14.91 -16.94
N THR A 246 -20.94 -15.87 -16.88
CA THR A 246 -21.27 -17.28 -17.15
C THR A 246 -22.08 -17.97 -16.06
N ASP A 247 -21.93 -17.58 -14.79
CA ASP A 247 -22.71 -18.16 -13.69
C ASP A 247 -24.19 -17.72 -13.77
N VAL A 248 -24.45 -16.46 -14.17
CA VAL A 248 -25.82 -15.95 -14.38
C VAL A 248 -26.50 -16.62 -15.58
N GLU A 249 -25.76 -17.01 -16.61
CA GLU A 249 -26.30 -17.67 -17.80
C GLU A 249 -26.48 -19.20 -17.66
N ARG A 250 -25.96 -19.83 -16.58
CA ARG A 250 -25.89 -21.30 -16.46
C ARG A 250 -26.32 -21.87 -15.10
N GLU A 251 -27.53 -21.54 -14.66
CA GLU A 251 -28.27 -22.40 -13.71
C GLU A 251 -28.60 -23.76 -14.36
N GLY A 252 -27.65 -24.70 -14.38
CA GLY A 252 -27.91 -26.08 -14.79
C GLY A 252 -26.71 -26.97 -15.14
N THR A 253 -25.57 -26.42 -15.57
CA THR A 253 -24.44 -27.27 -16.02
C THR A 253 -23.08 -26.71 -15.62
N LYS A 254 -22.39 -27.41 -14.71
CA LYS A 254 -21.01 -27.08 -14.27
C LYS A 254 -19.98 -27.45 -15.35
N THR A 255 -19.80 -26.59 -16.33
CA THR A 255 -18.62 -26.56 -17.21
C THR A 255 -17.85 -25.27 -16.95
N GLN A 256 -16.51 -25.35 -16.86
CA GLN A 256 -15.66 -24.20 -16.55
C GLN A 256 -15.92 -22.99 -17.49
N PRO A 257 -15.69 -21.75 -17.02
CA PRO A 257 -15.83 -20.56 -17.87
C PRO A 257 -14.95 -20.67 -19.11
N PRO A 258 -15.44 -20.26 -20.30
CA PRO A 258 -14.66 -20.25 -21.53
C PRO A 258 -13.75 -19.02 -21.52
N TYR A 259 -12.69 -19.06 -20.72
CA TYR A 259 -11.61 -18.06 -20.79
C TYR A 259 -11.02 -18.08 -22.20
N SER A 260 -10.92 -16.91 -22.84
CA SER A 260 -10.31 -16.78 -24.17
C SER A 260 -8.83 -17.18 -24.15
N ASP A 261 -8.32 -17.60 -25.30
CA ASP A 261 -6.89 -17.85 -25.49
C ASP A 261 -6.07 -16.58 -25.24
N ASP A 262 -6.64 -15.40 -25.53
CA ASP A 262 -6.03 -14.09 -25.27
C ASP A 262 -5.73 -13.87 -23.78
N HIS A 263 -6.62 -14.27 -22.85
CA HIS A 263 -6.37 -14.14 -21.41
C HIS A 263 -5.18 -15.01 -20.95
N ARG A 264 -5.00 -16.20 -21.56
CA ARG A 264 -3.85 -17.07 -21.27
C ARG A 264 -2.56 -16.56 -21.91
N ALA A 265 -2.65 -15.98 -23.11
CA ALA A 265 -1.53 -15.29 -23.75
C ALA A 265 -1.05 -14.11 -22.88
N GLU A 266 -1.97 -13.32 -22.34
CA GLU A 266 -1.68 -12.24 -21.41
C GLU A 266 -0.97 -12.74 -20.14
N GLN A 267 -1.48 -13.83 -19.53
CA GLN A 267 -0.82 -14.49 -18.40
C GLN A 267 0.62 -14.90 -18.71
N ALA A 268 0.87 -15.47 -19.89
CA ALA A 268 2.20 -15.89 -20.32
C ALA A 268 3.15 -14.69 -20.51
N ILE A 269 2.67 -13.58 -21.11
CA ILE A 269 3.45 -12.35 -21.27
C ILE A 269 3.81 -11.75 -19.90
N VAL A 270 2.86 -11.68 -18.97
CA VAL A 270 3.09 -11.13 -17.63
C VAL A 270 4.09 -12.00 -16.82
N LYS A 271 4.05 -13.33 -16.98
CA LYS A 271 5.05 -14.24 -16.39
C LYS A 271 6.46 -14.01 -16.93
N ASP A 272 6.62 -13.91 -18.25
CA ASP A 272 7.90 -13.56 -18.90
C ASP A 272 8.43 -12.18 -18.43
N LEU A 273 7.55 -11.19 -18.27
CA LEU A 273 7.92 -9.88 -17.73
C LEU A 273 8.39 -9.95 -16.27
N LEU A 274 7.76 -10.79 -15.42
CA LEU A 274 8.21 -11.02 -14.05
C LEU A 274 9.61 -11.65 -14.00
N GLU A 275 9.88 -12.65 -14.84
CA GLU A 275 11.20 -13.29 -14.91
C GLU A 275 12.29 -12.32 -15.38
N LYS A 276 12.00 -11.53 -16.43
CA LYS A 276 12.87 -10.44 -16.89
C LYS A 276 13.10 -9.39 -15.81
N TRP A 277 12.04 -9.01 -15.08
CA TRP A 277 12.13 -8.07 -13.96
C TRP A 277 13.07 -8.60 -12.87
N LEU A 278 12.92 -9.86 -12.44
CA LEU A 278 13.80 -10.45 -11.40
C LEU A 278 15.26 -10.47 -11.86
N TYR A 279 15.52 -10.85 -13.11
CA TYR A 279 16.87 -10.88 -13.68
C TYR A 279 17.52 -9.49 -13.69
N MET A 280 16.80 -8.46 -14.11
CA MET A 280 17.29 -7.08 -14.09
C MET A 280 17.43 -6.51 -12.67
N PHE A 281 16.53 -6.89 -11.76
CA PHE A 281 16.59 -6.47 -10.36
C PHE A 281 17.79 -7.09 -9.63
N ALA A 282 18.07 -8.37 -9.87
CA ALA A 282 19.27 -9.03 -9.33
C ALA A 282 20.57 -8.34 -9.78
N GLN A 283 20.65 -7.92 -11.06
CA GLN A 283 21.76 -7.12 -11.56
C GLN A 283 21.85 -5.74 -10.90
N LEU A 284 20.72 -5.05 -10.70
CA LEU A 284 20.67 -3.76 -10.01
C LEU A 284 21.20 -3.86 -8.58
N ILE A 285 20.74 -4.86 -7.82
CA ILE A 285 21.21 -5.11 -6.45
C ILE A 285 22.69 -5.44 -6.41
N ALA A 286 23.19 -6.26 -7.35
CA ALA A 286 24.63 -6.53 -7.47
C ALA A 286 25.45 -5.25 -7.74
N LYS A 287 25.01 -4.40 -8.67
CA LYS A 287 25.63 -3.08 -8.94
C LYS A 287 25.65 -2.21 -7.67
N ILE A 288 24.54 -2.13 -6.94
CA ILE A 288 24.44 -1.36 -5.69
C ILE A 288 25.45 -1.87 -4.65
N HIS A 289 25.55 -3.19 -4.44
CA HIS A 289 26.53 -3.76 -3.52
C HIS A 289 27.99 -3.51 -3.95
N HIS A 290 28.30 -3.56 -5.24
CA HIS A 290 29.64 -3.21 -5.74
C HIS A 290 29.98 -1.72 -5.54
N ILE A 291 29.02 -0.82 -5.76
CA ILE A 291 29.19 0.62 -5.49
C ILE A 291 29.41 0.84 -3.99
N ASP A 292 28.61 0.21 -3.13
CA ASP A 292 28.72 0.39 -1.67
C ASP A 292 30.03 -0.19 -1.09
N ALA A 293 30.60 -1.22 -1.73
CA ALA A 293 31.92 -1.75 -1.38
C ALA A 293 33.11 -0.89 -1.87
N SER A 294 32.89 -0.01 -2.86
CA SER A 294 33.93 0.84 -3.48
C SER A 294 33.81 2.32 -3.13
N GLY A 295 32.70 2.74 -2.53
CA GLY A 295 32.31 4.13 -2.33
C GLY A 295 32.53 4.69 -0.92
N LYS A 296 31.95 5.86 -0.69
CA LYS A 296 31.94 6.55 0.61
C LYS A 296 31.11 5.74 1.61
N ARG A 297 31.62 5.57 2.84
CA ARG A 297 30.95 4.80 3.91
C ARG A 297 29.58 5.41 4.25
N LEU A 298 28.52 4.78 3.75
CA LEU A 298 27.13 5.10 4.06
C LEU A 298 26.83 4.90 5.55
N SER A 299 25.89 5.68 6.08
CA SER A 299 25.36 5.47 7.43
C SER A 299 24.64 4.11 7.54
N SER A 300 24.54 3.58 8.76
CA SER A 300 23.77 2.36 9.04
C SER A 300 22.33 2.46 8.57
N GLN A 301 21.73 3.65 8.68
CA GLN A 301 20.36 3.93 8.27
C GLN A 301 20.19 3.90 6.75
N GLU A 302 21.05 4.55 5.97
CA GLU A 302 21.02 4.50 4.51
C GLU A 302 21.18 3.05 4.00
N GLN A 303 22.10 2.29 4.60
CA GLN A 303 22.29 0.87 4.28
C GLN A 303 21.03 0.05 4.61
N TYR A 304 20.39 0.30 5.75
CA TYR A 304 19.15 -0.37 6.13
C TYR A 304 18.00 -0.04 5.17
N GLN A 305 17.84 1.22 4.74
CA GLN A 305 16.79 1.60 3.78
C GLN A 305 16.99 0.91 2.42
N LYS A 306 18.22 0.78 1.92
CA LYS A 306 18.51 -0.01 0.70
C LYS A 306 18.09 -1.47 0.85
N LYS A 307 18.43 -2.11 1.98
CA LYS A 307 18.02 -3.50 2.29
C LYS A 307 16.50 -3.65 2.43
N LYS A 308 15.84 -2.67 3.05
CA LYS A 308 14.37 -2.60 3.20
C LYS A 308 13.68 -2.52 1.83
N MET A 309 14.16 -1.64 0.94
CA MET A 309 13.70 -1.54 -0.46
C MET A 309 13.93 -2.86 -1.23
N GLN A 310 15.11 -3.47 -1.13
CA GLN A 310 15.38 -4.78 -1.75
C GLN A 310 14.37 -5.85 -1.31
N VAL A 311 14.17 -6.03 -0.01
CA VAL A 311 13.25 -7.04 0.54
C VAL A 311 11.80 -6.70 0.20
N PHE A 312 11.41 -5.43 0.22
CA PHE A 312 10.09 -4.99 -0.19
C PHE A 312 9.76 -5.39 -1.64
N MET A 313 10.66 -5.12 -2.58
CA MET A 313 10.43 -5.45 -3.99
C MET A 313 10.45 -6.95 -4.26
N LEU A 314 11.30 -7.72 -3.57
CA LEU A 314 11.28 -9.19 -3.65
C LEU A 314 9.99 -9.79 -3.03
N THR A 315 9.49 -9.19 -1.95
CA THR A 315 8.21 -9.54 -1.31
C THR A 315 7.05 -9.29 -2.27
N ARG A 316 7.00 -8.12 -2.92
CA ARG A 316 6.02 -7.82 -3.98
C ARG A 316 6.13 -8.81 -5.15
N TYR A 317 7.34 -9.14 -5.59
CA TYR A 317 7.59 -10.08 -6.69
C TYR A 317 7.03 -11.49 -6.42
N GLU A 318 7.27 -12.05 -5.23
CA GLU A 318 6.71 -13.37 -4.90
C GLU A 318 5.19 -13.33 -4.77
N ALA A 319 4.60 -12.24 -4.28
CA ALA A 319 3.14 -12.05 -4.26
C ALA A 319 2.56 -12.01 -5.69
N ALA A 320 3.17 -11.22 -6.57
CA ALA A 320 2.77 -11.08 -7.97
C ALA A 320 2.84 -12.42 -8.72
N ARG A 321 3.84 -13.25 -8.43
CA ARG A 321 3.97 -14.60 -9.00
C ARG A 321 2.86 -15.54 -8.56
N ILE A 322 2.55 -15.58 -7.26
CA ILE A 322 1.43 -16.40 -6.76
C ILE A 322 0.13 -15.92 -7.41
N TRP A 323 -0.10 -14.60 -7.45
CA TRP A 323 -1.32 -14.00 -8.00
C TRP A 323 -1.49 -14.33 -9.50
N ILE A 324 -0.49 -14.10 -10.35
CA ILE A 324 -0.61 -14.40 -11.79
C ILE A 324 -0.70 -15.90 -12.08
N GLU A 325 -0.01 -16.75 -11.34
CA GLU A 325 -0.04 -18.21 -11.56
C GLU A 325 -1.36 -18.85 -11.08
N THR A 326 -2.05 -18.24 -10.12
CA THR A 326 -3.37 -18.69 -9.61
C THR A 326 -4.56 -18.02 -10.29
N ALA A 327 -4.33 -17.09 -11.23
CA ALA A 327 -5.37 -16.27 -11.85
C ALA A 327 -6.55 -17.06 -12.47
N PHE A 328 -6.32 -18.31 -12.92
CA PHE A 328 -7.36 -19.18 -13.50
C PHE A 328 -7.72 -20.41 -12.64
N ASP A 329 -7.01 -20.66 -11.54
CA ASP A 329 -7.17 -21.90 -10.76
C ASP A 329 -8.47 -21.94 -9.94
N GLY A 330 -9.14 -20.80 -9.83
CA GLY A 330 -10.15 -20.56 -8.81
C GLY A 330 -9.52 -20.39 -7.43
N ASP A 331 -10.23 -19.71 -6.53
CA ASP A 331 -9.72 -19.46 -5.19
C ASP A 331 -9.83 -20.71 -4.33
N THR A 332 -8.78 -21.54 -4.32
CA THR A 332 -8.70 -22.73 -3.46
C THR A 332 -7.39 -22.77 -2.70
N PRO A 333 -7.39 -23.05 -1.39
CA PRO A 333 -6.15 -23.22 -0.62
C PRO A 333 -5.19 -24.24 -1.25
N LYS A 334 -5.76 -25.34 -1.80
CA LYS A 334 -5.01 -26.39 -2.52
C LYS A 334 -4.22 -25.89 -3.73
N ALA A 335 -4.74 -24.91 -4.48
CA ALA A 335 -3.99 -24.30 -5.58
C ALA A 335 -2.79 -23.48 -5.09
N ARG A 336 -2.77 -23.10 -3.80
CA ARG A 336 -1.70 -22.33 -3.17
C ARG A 336 -0.64 -23.18 -2.45
N ASP A 337 -0.93 -24.44 -2.11
CA ASP A 337 0.03 -25.38 -1.49
C ASP A 337 1.35 -25.46 -2.28
N ARG A 338 1.26 -25.45 -3.61
CA ARG A 338 2.42 -25.47 -4.53
C ARG A 338 3.39 -24.29 -4.37
N PHE A 339 2.98 -23.21 -3.71
CA PHE A 339 3.80 -22.02 -3.45
C PHE A 339 4.39 -21.97 -2.03
N LEU A 340 4.34 -23.05 -1.24
CA LEU A 340 5.09 -23.17 0.02
C LEU A 340 6.54 -22.65 -0.09
N PRO A 341 7.34 -22.95 -1.15
CA PRO A 341 8.69 -22.42 -1.29
C PRO A 341 8.75 -20.89 -1.46
N ASN A 342 7.71 -20.26 -2.01
CA ASN A 342 7.60 -18.80 -2.16
C ASN A 342 7.30 -18.17 -0.79
N PHE A 343 6.31 -18.69 -0.05
CA PHE A 343 5.98 -18.21 1.30
C PHE A 343 7.20 -18.30 2.24
N GLN A 344 7.89 -19.44 2.26
CA GLN A 344 9.12 -19.64 3.03
C GLN A 344 10.24 -18.67 2.62
N ARG A 345 10.37 -18.35 1.34
CA ARG A 345 11.36 -17.39 0.84
C ARG A 345 11.07 -15.97 1.32
N VAL A 346 9.81 -15.54 1.32
CA VAL A 346 9.40 -14.23 1.86
C VAL A 346 9.68 -14.18 3.36
N LEU A 347 9.28 -15.19 4.14
CA LEU A 347 9.64 -15.26 5.57
C LEU A 347 11.15 -15.13 5.79
N LYS A 348 11.97 -15.88 5.04
CA LYS A 348 13.43 -15.81 5.17
C LYS A 348 13.99 -14.41 4.84
N GLN A 349 13.40 -13.69 3.87
CA GLN A 349 13.79 -12.32 3.55
C GLN A 349 13.39 -11.32 4.65
N LEU A 350 12.20 -11.48 5.23
CA LEU A 350 11.71 -10.65 6.34
C LEU A 350 12.51 -10.91 7.64
N GLN A 351 12.79 -12.17 7.98
CA GLN A 351 13.70 -12.57 9.06
C GLN A 351 15.10 -11.99 8.86
N TRP A 352 15.64 -12.06 7.64
CA TRP A 352 16.91 -11.42 7.33
C TRP A 352 16.84 -9.90 7.52
N LEU A 353 15.82 -9.22 6.99
CA LEU A 353 15.66 -7.78 7.19
C LEU A 353 15.58 -7.40 8.68
N GLN A 354 14.89 -8.19 9.50
CA GLN A 354 14.82 -7.99 10.95
C GLN A 354 16.22 -8.11 11.60
N SER A 355 17.04 -9.09 11.18
CA SER A 355 18.42 -9.25 11.65
C SER A 355 19.36 -8.11 11.24
N GLN A 356 18.97 -7.30 10.25
CA GLN A 356 19.74 -6.16 9.76
C GLN A 356 19.28 -4.82 10.36
N MET A 357 18.27 -4.81 11.24
CA MET A 357 17.68 -3.60 11.79
C MET A 357 18.64 -2.89 12.77
N PRO A 358 18.97 -1.60 12.55
CA PRO A 358 19.75 -0.81 13.51
C PRO A 358 19.01 -0.59 14.85
N PRO A 359 19.71 -0.48 16.00
CA PRO A 359 19.07 -0.29 17.30
C PRO A 359 18.23 0.99 17.41
N ASP A 360 18.63 2.05 16.71
CA ASP A 360 17.89 3.31 16.60
C ASP A 360 16.57 3.15 15.84
N VAL A 361 16.55 2.39 14.73
CA VAL A 361 15.32 2.02 14.02
C VAL A 361 14.42 1.16 14.89
N GLN A 362 15.01 0.22 15.63
CA GLN A 362 14.29 -0.66 16.54
C GLN A 362 13.65 0.11 17.71
N ALA A 363 14.33 1.12 18.25
CA ALA A 363 13.77 2.02 19.27
C ALA A 363 12.71 3.00 18.69
N ALA A 364 12.81 3.34 17.40
CA ALA A 364 11.86 4.22 16.72
C ALA A 364 10.54 3.55 16.33
N THR A 365 10.48 2.20 16.28
CA THR A 365 9.22 1.46 16.04
C THR A 365 8.20 1.79 17.14
N GLY A 366 7.14 2.52 16.78
CA GLY A 366 6.21 3.13 17.72
C GLY A 366 6.32 4.65 17.74
N LYS A 367 7.22 5.21 18.56
CA LYS A 367 7.19 6.64 18.92
C LYS A 367 7.77 7.64 17.92
N GLN A 368 8.44 7.18 16.86
CA GLN A 368 9.07 8.06 15.86
C GLN A 368 8.88 7.55 14.41
N SER A 369 8.11 6.49 14.21
CA SER A 369 7.74 6.02 12.88
C SER A 369 6.69 6.93 12.25
N PRO A 370 6.79 7.27 10.95
CA PRO A 370 5.75 8.02 10.26
C PRO A 370 4.41 7.28 10.35
N GLN A 371 3.36 7.97 10.78
CA GLN A 371 2.06 7.35 11.03
C GLN A 371 1.27 7.06 9.73
N PHE A 372 1.58 7.79 8.66
CA PHE A 372 0.98 7.65 7.33
C PHE A 372 2.04 7.65 6.23
N MET A 373 1.86 6.75 5.26
CA MET A 373 2.52 6.73 3.95
C MET A 373 1.45 6.79 2.86
N PHE A 374 1.71 7.46 1.73
CA PHE A 374 0.77 7.47 0.60
C PHE A 374 0.91 6.23 -0.30
N GLU A 375 2.12 5.71 -0.42
CA GLU A 375 2.39 4.46 -1.10
C GLU A 375 1.84 3.24 -0.32
N MET A 376 1.52 2.18 -1.05
CA MET A 376 1.24 0.87 -0.45
C MET A 376 2.56 0.25 0.02
N GLY A 377 2.69 -0.03 1.32
CA GLY A 377 3.92 -0.51 1.93
C GLY A 377 3.86 -1.99 2.35
N PHE A 378 4.49 -2.30 3.49
CA PHE A 378 4.60 -3.68 3.99
C PHE A 378 3.28 -4.21 4.54
N THR A 379 2.37 -3.36 5.01
CA THR A 379 1.14 -3.77 5.68
C THR A 379 0.23 -4.54 4.73
N ALA A 380 -0.12 -3.95 3.59
CA ALA A 380 -1.01 -4.56 2.61
C ALA A 380 -0.39 -5.83 1.97
N ILE A 381 0.90 -5.79 1.62
CA ILE A 381 1.57 -6.92 0.96
C ILE A 381 1.79 -8.10 1.91
N ILE A 382 2.03 -7.86 3.20
CA ILE A 382 2.11 -8.94 4.19
C ILE A 382 0.70 -9.48 4.49
N PHE A 383 -0.34 -8.64 4.52
CA PHE A 383 -1.73 -9.10 4.67
C PHE A 383 -2.17 -10.03 3.54
N TYR A 384 -1.73 -9.77 2.29
CA TYR A 384 -1.90 -10.73 1.20
C TYR A 384 -1.28 -12.10 1.53
N PHE A 385 -0.09 -12.16 2.13
CA PHE A 385 0.49 -13.44 2.52
C PHE A 385 -0.22 -14.10 3.72
N VAL A 386 -0.74 -13.32 4.68
CA VAL A 386 -1.58 -13.84 5.78
C VAL A 386 -2.86 -14.48 5.23
N SER A 387 -3.51 -13.85 4.26
CA SER A 387 -4.76 -14.37 3.66
C SER A 387 -4.52 -15.51 2.64
N ALA A 388 -3.42 -15.46 1.86
CA ALA A 388 -3.17 -16.42 0.80
C ALA A 388 -2.41 -17.68 1.24
N CYS A 389 -1.61 -17.65 2.32
CA CYS A 389 -0.82 -18.83 2.70
C CYS A 389 -1.71 -19.95 3.25
N PRO A 390 -1.57 -21.23 2.84
CA PRO A 390 -2.36 -22.33 3.42
C PRO A 390 -1.93 -22.76 4.84
N TYR A 391 -0.78 -22.29 5.33
CA TYR A 391 -0.10 -22.83 6.51
C TYR A 391 -0.24 -21.89 7.72
N PRO A 392 -0.99 -22.26 8.78
CA PRO A 392 -1.29 -21.38 9.92
C PRO A 392 -0.04 -20.82 10.62
N GLU A 393 0.96 -21.68 10.84
CA GLU A 393 2.23 -21.32 11.46
C GLU A 393 3.02 -20.27 10.66
N ILE A 394 2.91 -20.31 9.32
CA ILE A 394 3.52 -19.31 8.43
C ILE A 394 2.71 -18.00 8.47
N ARG A 395 1.38 -18.08 8.54
CA ARG A 395 0.50 -16.89 8.68
C ARG A 395 0.75 -16.12 9.98
N LEU A 396 0.99 -16.82 11.10
CA LEU A 396 1.29 -16.19 12.39
C LEU A 396 2.60 -15.40 12.34
N GLU A 397 3.65 -15.94 11.71
CA GLU A 397 4.89 -15.17 11.47
C GLU A 397 4.66 -13.97 10.54
N PHE A 398 3.81 -14.09 9.51
CA PHE A 398 3.44 -12.94 8.68
C PHE A 398 2.69 -11.86 9.49
N LEU A 399 1.74 -12.21 10.36
CA LEU A 399 1.12 -11.24 11.28
C LEU A 399 2.16 -10.53 12.16
N ARG A 400 3.11 -11.28 12.74
CA ARG A 400 4.21 -10.70 13.52
C ARG A 400 5.07 -9.74 12.69
N PHE A 401 5.33 -10.05 11.43
CA PHE A 401 6.07 -9.17 10.53
C PHE A 401 5.26 -7.95 10.06
N MET A 402 3.94 -8.05 9.95
CA MET A 402 3.07 -6.91 9.65
C MET A 402 3.11 -5.89 10.79
N GLN A 403 3.10 -6.36 12.05
CA GLN A 403 3.28 -5.50 13.22
C GLN A 403 4.66 -4.80 13.25
N LEU A 404 5.72 -5.50 12.80
CA LEU A 404 7.09 -5.01 12.85
C LEU A 404 7.46 -4.04 11.71
N PHE A 405 7.00 -4.30 10.49
CA PHE A 405 7.39 -3.55 9.29
C PHE A 405 6.30 -2.64 8.73
N GLY A 406 5.04 -2.90 9.06
CA GLY A 406 3.90 -2.13 8.62
C GLY A 406 3.71 -0.84 9.39
N LEU A 407 3.43 0.26 8.69
CA LEU A 407 3.05 1.51 9.33
C LEU A 407 1.58 1.45 9.79
N PRO A 408 1.17 2.25 10.80
CA PRO A 408 -0.22 2.31 11.25
C PRO A 408 -1.21 2.57 10.11
N ARG A 409 -0.83 3.43 9.14
CA ARG A 409 -1.58 3.61 7.90
C ARG A 409 -0.69 3.68 6.66
N GLU A 410 -1.07 2.93 5.63
CA GLU A 410 -0.44 2.92 4.31
C GLU A 410 -1.54 3.16 3.26
N ASN A 411 -1.69 4.40 2.82
CA ASN A 411 -2.80 4.84 1.97
C ASN A 411 -4.15 4.53 2.64
N LEU A 412 -5.04 3.77 1.98
CA LEU A 412 -6.32 3.32 2.51
C LEU A 412 -6.22 2.11 3.45
N TRP A 413 -5.03 1.54 3.62
CA TRP A 413 -4.81 0.36 4.47
C TRP A 413 -4.50 0.78 5.91
N ASP A 414 -5.37 0.38 6.83
CA ASP A 414 -5.16 0.48 8.27
C ASP A 414 -4.58 -0.82 8.82
N ARG A 415 -3.42 -0.76 9.48
CA ARG A 415 -2.73 -1.96 9.95
C ARG A 415 -3.52 -2.71 11.00
N ASP A 416 -4.14 -2.02 11.93
CA ASP A 416 -4.77 -2.66 13.07
C ASP A 416 -6.08 -3.35 12.62
N VAL A 417 -6.78 -2.78 11.62
CA VAL A 417 -7.86 -3.44 10.88
C VAL A 417 -7.37 -4.69 10.13
N LEU A 418 -6.23 -4.63 9.42
CA LEU A 418 -5.69 -5.81 8.71
C LEU A 418 -5.15 -6.89 9.65
N MET A 419 -4.60 -6.51 10.80
CA MET A 419 -4.18 -7.45 11.85
C MET A 419 -5.38 -8.18 12.44
N ALA A 420 -6.48 -7.47 12.73
CA ALA A 420 -7.73 -8.08 13.20
C ALA A 420 -8.36 -8.99 12.14
N ALA A 421 -8.42 -8.55 10.87
CA ALA A 421 -8.91 -9.38 9.77
C ALA A 421 -8.04 -10.63 9.56
N GLY A 422 -6.72 -10.49 9.64
CA GLY A 422 -5.77 -11.59 9.46
C GLY A 422 -5.81 -12.60 10.61
N ARG A 423 -5.94 -12.15 11.86
CA ARG A 423 -6.26 -13.03 13.01
C ARG A 423 -7.55 -13.80 12.75
N LYS A 424 -8.63 -13.10 12.40
CA LYS A 424 -9.93 -13.72 12.15
C LYS A 424 -9.89 -14.80 11.05
N ILE A 425 -9.15 -14.56 9.96
CA ILE A 425 -8.95 -15.55 8.89
C ILE A 425 -8.27 -16.82 9.41
N ILE A 426 -7.27 -16.70 10.29
CA ILE A 426 -6.60 -17.85 10.92
C ILE A 426 -7.57 -18.59 11.86
N GLU A 427 -8.30 -17.87 12.70
CA GLU A 427 -9.27 -18.44 13.65
C GLU A 427 -10.40 -19.20 12.96
N ASP A 428 -11.10 -18.53 12.02
CA ASP A 428 -12.27 -19.09 11.32
C ASP A 428 -11.89 -20.32 10.46
N GLU A 429 -10.70 -20.35 9.84
CA GLU A 429 -10.27 -21.49 9.02
C GLU A 429 -9.74 -22.69 9.82
N ASN A 430 -9.23 -22.47 11.04
CA ASN A 430 -8.62 -23.53 11.87
C ASN A 430 -9.47 -23.95 13.08
N GLY A 431 -10.56 -23.22 13.38
CA GLY A 431 -11.41 -23.50 14.53
C GLY A 431 -10.75 -23.20 15.88
N ILE A 432 -9.76 -22.30 15.90
CA ILE A 432 -8.99 -21.89 17.08
C ILE A 432 -9.37 -20.47 17.51
N LYS A 433 -9.00 -20.08 18.74
CA LYS A 433 -8.94 -18.68 19.15
C LYS A 433 -7.50 -18.25 19.39
N LEU A 434 -7.16 -17.05 18.93
CA LEU A 434 -5.88 -16.40 19.19
C LEU A 434 -6.08 -15.38 20.31
N GLU A 435 -5.25 -15.41 21.35
CA GLU A 435 -5.33 -14.38 22.40
C GLU A 435 -4.75 -13.04 21.96
N ASP A 436 -5.37 -11.96 22.42
CA ASP A 436 -4.85 -10.61 22.27
C ASP A 436 -3.61 -10.42 23.15
N CYS A 437 -2.44 -10.35 22.50
CA CYS A 437 -1.18 -10.03 23.16
C CYS A 437 -1.06 -8.52 23.47
N GLU A 438 -2.04 -7.96 24.18
CA GLU A 438 -2.02 -6.58 24.71
C GLU A 438 -1.16 -6.48 25.98
N ARG A 439 0.12 -6.84 25.89
CA ARG A 439 1.14 -6.42 26.87
C ARG A 439 2.57 -6.57 26.32
N SER A 440 3.10 -5.44 25.85
CA SER A 440 4.53 -5.10 25.83
C SER A 440 5.52 -6.25 25.57
N LEU A 441 5.67 -6.65 24.30
CA LEU A 441 6.76 -7.52 23.86
C LEU A 441 8.13 -6.80 23.95
N THR A 442 8.67 -6.68 25.17
CA THR A 442 10.10 -6.43 25.37
C THR A 442 10.86 -7.63 24.80
N LEU A 443 11.74 -7.40 23.82
CA LEU A 443 12.49 -8.46 23.15
C LEU A 443 13.25 -9.35 24.14
N PRO A 444 13.03 -10.68 24.15
CA PRO A 444 13.91 -11.60 24.85
C PRO A 444 15.28 -11.60 24.18
N SER A 445 16.32 -11.39 24.99
CA SER A 445 17.70 -11.38 24.54
C SER A 445 18.34 -12.75 24.76
N SER A 446 18.74 -13.41 23.67
CA SER A 446 19.62 -14.60 23.62
C SER A 446 19.01 -15.97 24.05
N PRO A 447 19.64 -17.12 23.68
CA PRO A 447 19.01 -18.46 23.76
C PRO A 447 19.65 -19.46 24.76
N GLY A 448 18.88 -20.40 25.34
CA GLY A 448 19.44 -21.61 26.00
C GLY A 448 18.51 -22.52 26.85
N LEU A 449 18.42 -23.82 26.46
CA LEU A 449 18.25 -25.10 27.20
C LEU A 449 17.12 -25.39 28.26
N LEU A 450 16.13 -26.22 27.85
CA LEU A 450 15.78 -27.64 28.25
C LEU A 450 15.51 -28.16 29.70
N ILE A 451 14.52 -29.09 29.80
CA ILE A 451 14.16 -30.11 30.87
C ILE A 451 13.19 -29.62 32.00
N ASP A 452 12.20 -30.35 32.59
CA ASP A 452 11.80 -31.80 32.70
C ASP A 452 10.24 -32.09 32.63
N LEU A 453 9.68 -33.14 33.29
CA LEU A 453 8.32 -33.74 33.12
C LEU A 453 7.39 -33.97 34.37
N ALA A 454 6.05 -33.93 34.11
CA ALA A 454 4.87 -34.68 34.69
C ALA A 454 4.42 -34.53 36.18
N THR A 455 3.12 -34.40 36.55
CA THR A 455 2.00 -35.40 36.48
C THR A 455 0.59 -34.75 36.82
N PRO A 456 -0.58 -35.42 36.64
CA PRO A 456 -1.85 -34.77 36.17
C PRO A 456 -3.07 -34.70 37.14
N GLY A 457 -4.15 -33.98 36.73
CA GLY A 457 -5.49 -34.14 37.33
C GLY A 457 -6.70 -33.29 36.84
N SER A 458 -7.60 -33.93 36.06
CA SER A 458 -9.06 -33.63 35.87
C SER A 458 -9.51 -32.51 34.90
N SER A 459 -10.76 -32.61 34.43
CA SER A 459 -11.22 -32.08 33.14
C SER A 459 -12.57 -31.36 33.16
N THR A 460 -12.69 -30.24 32.40
CA THR A 460 -13.97 -29.72 31.89
C THR A 460 -13.84 -28.97 30.55
N SER A 461 -14.92 -28.98 29.76
CA SER A 461 -14.98 -28.56 28.34
C SER A 461 -14.82 -27.06 28.06
N THR A 462 -13.79 -26.66 27.30
CA THR A 462 -13.65 -25.35 26.63
C THR A 462 -13.06 -25.49 25.21
N HIS A 463 -13.23 -24.48 24.35
CA HIS A 463 -12.61 -24.44 23.01
C HIS A 463 -11.09 -24.14 23.12
N PRO A 464 -10.23 -24.71 22.25
CA PRO A 464 -8.79 -24.53 22.34
C PRO A 464 -8.37 -23.09 21.97
N THR A 465 -7.75 -22.44 22.95
CA THR A 465 -7.07 -21.14 22.82
C THR A 465 -5.56 -21.38 22.71
N ILE A 466 -4.86 -20.64 21.83
CA ILE A 466 -3.42 -20.86 21.57
C ILE A 466 -2.67 -19.53 21.63
N HIS A 467 -1.66 -19.40 22.52
CA HIS A 467 -0.75 -18.26 22.49
C HIS A 467 0.26 -18.37 21.34
N LEU A 468 0.74 -17.22 20.85
CA LEU A 468 1.85 -17.16 19.88
C LEU A 468 3.18 -17.78 20.37
N SER A 469 3.32 -18.04 21.67
CA SER A 469 4.50 -18.68 22.28
C SER A 469 4.47 -20.22 22.23
N ASP A 470 3.30 -20.83 22.00
CA ASP A 470 3.05 -22.21 22.48
C ASP A 470 3.24 -23.29 21.41
N PHE A 471 3.74 -22.93 20.22
CA PHE A 471 4.03 -23.91 19.17
C PHE A 471 5.34 -24.69 19.45
N SER A 472 5.20 -25.72 20.28
CA SER A 472 5.99 -26.95 20.26
C SER A 472 5.07 -28.12 20.66
N LEU A 473 5.37 -29.33 20.17
CA LEU A 473 4.44 -30.49 20.19
C LEU A 473 3.94 -30.89 21.62
N PRO A 474 2.71 -31.45 21.74
CA PRO A 474 1.81 -31.44 22.94
C PRO A 474 2.21 -32.38 24.11
N PRO A 475 1.60 -32.32 25.34
CA PRO A 475 0.18 -32.00 25.62
C PRO A 475 -0.23 -31.15 26.86
N ALA A 476 -1.54 -30.89 26.93
CA ALA A 476 -2.33 -29.89 27.70
C ALA A 476 -2.51 -30.06 29.23
N ASP A 477 -2.84 -28.95 29.92
CA ASP A 477 -4.18 -28.65 30.51
C ASP A 477 -4.26 -27.17 31.00
N PHE A 478 -5.47 -26.58 31.12
CA PHE A 478 -5.73 -25.15 31.38
C PHE A 478 -6.97 -24.95 32.31
N ASP A 479 -6.99 -23.88 33.11
CA ASP A 479 -8.13 -23.28 33.86
C ASP A 479 -7.64 -21.90 34.43
N ASP A 480 -8.39 -20.79 34.59
CA ASP A 480 -9.76 -20.39 34.19
C ASP A 480 -9.98 -18.84 34.40
N LEU A 481 -11.00 -18.22 33.77
CA LEU A 481 -11.64 -16.87 34.04
C LEU A 481 -10.78 -15.54 33.87
N VAL A 482 -11.26 -14.33 33.48
CA VAL A 482 -12.61 -13.75 33.16
C VAL A 482 -12.54 -12.47 32.26
N ASP A 483 -13.67 -12.16 31.63
CA ASP A 483 -14.09 -11.04 30.74
C ASP A 483 -13.99 -9.58 31.30
N ASP A 484 -13.72 -8.57 30.45
CA ASP A 484 -14.67 -7.44 30.20
C ASP A 484 -14.39 -6.66 28.89
N SER A 485 -15.48 -6.20 28.32
CA SER A 485 -15.76 -5.59 27.01
C SER A 485 -15.05 -4.29 26.57
N SER A 486 -14.82 -4.18 25.25
CA SER A 486 -15.13 -2.92 24.52
C SER A 486 -15.47 -3.15 23.03
N THR A 487 -16.60 -2.61 22.56
CA THR A 487 -17.11 -2.76 21.18
C THR A 487 -16.58 -1.70 20.22
N PHE A 488 -16.08 -2.12 19.05
CA PHE A 488 -15.81 -1.24 17.90
C PHE A 488 -16.76 -1.50 16.73
N VAL A 489 -17.25 -0.45 16.08
CA VAL A 489 -18.26 -0.55 15.01
C VAL A 489 -17.61 -0.87 13.67
N PHE A 490 -17.70 -2.14 13.25
CA PHE A 490 -17.20 -2.59 11.95
C PHE A 490 -18.12 -2.10 10.82
N ASN A 491 -17.57 -1.40 9.83
CA ASN A 491 -18.37 -0.85 8.73
C ASN A 491 -18.87 -1.96 7.78
N LYS A 492 -20.07 -1.77 7.21
CA LYS A 492 -20.85 -2.82 6.55
C LYS A 492 -20.35 -3.19 5.14
N THR A 493 -19.31 -2.53 4.65
CA THR A 493 -18.84 -2.53 3.25
C THR A 493 -18.02 -3.77 2.87
N LEU A 494 -17.43 -4.49 3.83
CA LEU A 494 -16.70 -5.74 3.56
C LEU A 494 -17.60 -6.95 3.24
N LYS A 495 -18.92 -6.78 3.14
CA LYS A 495 -19.85 -7.86 2.74
C LYS A 495 -20.23 -7.85 1.25
N SER A 496 -19.73 -6.89 0.47
CA SER A 496 -20.13 -6.67 -0.93
C SER A 496 -18.94 -6.28 -1.84
N HIS A 497 -17.74 -6.70 -1.48
CA HIS A 497 -16.51 -6.40 -2.22
C HIS A 497 -16.06 -7.63 -3.06
N PRO A 498 -15.45 -7.47 -4.26
CA PRO A 498 -15.04 -8.60 -5.10
C PRO A 498 -14.18 -9.64 -4.39
N TRP A 499 -13.26 -9.19 -3.53
CA TRP A 499 -12.41 -10.05 -2.68
C TRP A 499 -13.20 -10.96 -1.74
N CYS A 500 -14.36 -10.52 -1.25
CA CYS A 500 -15.26 -11.29 -0.40
C CYS A 500 -16.28 -12.11 -1.21
N SER A 501 -16.19 -12.06 -2.54
CA SER A 501 -17.05 -12.76 -3.50
C SER A 501 -16.37 -13.97 -4.15
N MET A 502 -15.09 -14.24 -3.82
CA MET A 502 -14.45 -15.52 -4.14
C MET A 502 -15.01 -16.64 -3.23
N PRO A 503 -14.96 -17.94 -3.63
CA PRO A 503 -15.92 -18.96 -3.17
C PRO A 503 -15.80 -19.48 -1.71
N TRP A 504 -15.32 -18.67 -0.78
CA TRP A 504 -15.21 -18.98 0.66
C TRP A 504 -16.30 -18.29 1.48
N SER A 505 -17.47 -18.03 0.88
CA SER A 505 -18.62 -17.49 1.61
C SER A 505 -19.12 -18.51 2.65
N ILE A 506 -18.63 -18.39 3.89
CA ILE A 506 -19.16 -19.11 5.04
C ILE A 506 -20.65 -18.72 5.17
N GLN A 507 -21.55 -19.65 4.86
CA GLN A 507 -22.98 -19.46 5.07
C GLN A 507 -23.30 -19.48 6.56
N ILE A 508 -23.22 -18.32 7.21
CA ILE A 508 -23.79 -18.12 8.55
C ILE A 508 -25.30 -17.99 8.39
N GLY A 509 -26.02 -19.10 8.55
CA GLY A 509 -27.48 -19.13 8.58
C GLY A 509 -28.07 -18.28 9.71
N PRO A 510 -29.31 -17.79 9.58
CA PRO A 510 -29.95 -17.02 10.63
C PRO A 510 -30.17 -17.87 11.88
N ARG A 511 -29.74 -17.37 13.05
CA ARG A 511 -30.15 -17.95 14.34
C ARG A 511 -31.68 -17.86 14.46
N GLU A 512 -32.32 -19.00 14.68
CA GLU A 512 -33.76 -19.06 14.92
C GLU A 512 -34.13 -18.17 16.11
N THR A 513 -35.12 -17.31 15.93
CA THR A 513 -35.67 -16.50 17.02
C THR A 513 -36.64 -17.34 17.82
N SER A 514 -36.11 -18.06 18.81
CA SER A 514 -36.90 -18.71 19.86
C SER A 514 -37.73 -17.65 20.59
N LYS A 515 -39.01 -17.53 20.21
CA LYS A 515 -40.02 -16.80 20.97
C LYS A 515 -40.30 -17.59 22.24
N MET A 516 -39.86 -17.08 23.37
CA MET A 516 -40.29 -17.60 24.67
C MET A 516 -41.60 -16.90 25.06
N ASN A 517 -42.72 -17.63 24.90
CA ASN A 517 -43.99 -17.28 25.54
C ASN A 517 -43.93 -17.72 27.00
N GLN A 518 -44.03 -16.78 27.95
CA GLN A 518 -45.02 -16.73 29.05
C GLN A 518 -44.67 -15.62 30.04
#